data_AF-A0A841SR57-F1
#
_entry.id   AF-A0A841SR57-F1
#
_cell.length_a   1.000
_cell.length_b   1.000
_cell.length_c   1.000
_cell.angle_alpha   90.00
_cell.angle_beta   90.00
_cell.angle_gamma   90.00
#
_symmetry.space_group_name_H-M   'P 1'
#
loop_
_entity.id
_entity.type
_entity.pdbx_description
1 polymer ?
#
loop_
_entity_poly.entity_id
_entity_poly.type
_entity_poly.pdbx_seq_one_letter_code
_entity_poly.pdbx_strand_id
1 'polypeptide(L)' 'MRHMAYEFPDAGFERVTDQFMLGSDILVAPVLKKGAATRRIAFPPGTWLGDDGRRVEGPCELEVDAPLSRLPWYRKQ' A
#
# COMPACT_ATOMS: atom_id res chain seq x y z
N MET A 1 12.88 -3.13 4.13
CA MET A 1 11.97 -3.03 2.97
C MET A 1 11.82 -4.43 2.39
N ARG A 2 10.60 -4.90 2.14
CA ARG A 2 10.30 -6.21 1.56
C ARG A 2 9.27 -6.07 0.44
N HIS A 3 9.48 -6.81 -0.65
CA HIS A 3 8.52 -6.88 -1.74
C HIS A 3 7.22 -7.54 -1.26
N MET A 4 6.09 -7.10 -1.82
CA MET A 4 4.78 -7.62 -1.45
C MET A 4 4.68 -9.14 -1.64
N ALA A 5 5.18 -9.69 -2.76
CA ALA A 5 5.19 -11.13 -3.03
C ALA A 5 6.05 -11.96 -2.05
N TYR A 6 7.01 -11.33 -1.36
CA TYR A 6 7.81 -12.01 -0.34
C TYR A 6 7.02 -12.17 0.98
N GLU A 7 6.24 -11.16 1.35
CA GLU A 7 5.41 -11.19 2.56
C GLU A 7 4.09 -11.97 2.33
N PHE A 8 3.57 -11.91 1.11
CA PHE A 8 2.30 -12.52 0.71
C PHE A 8 2.52 -13.39 -0.54
N PRO A 9 3.09 -14.60 -0.38
CA PRO A 9 3.32 -15.52 -1.49
C PRO A 9 1.97 -15.96 -2.11
N ASP A 10 1.97 -16.16 -3.44
CA ASP A 10 0.82 -16.63 -4.24
C ASP A 10 -0.43 -15.74 -4.18
N ALA A 11 -0.31 -14.50 -3.72
CA ALA A 11 -1.41 -13.55 -3.57
C ALA A 11 -1.51 -12.50 -4.69
N GLY A 12 -0.84 -12.72 -5.83
CA GLY A 12 -0.95 -11.84 -7.02
C GLY A 12 -0.06 -10.59 -6.97
N PHE A 13 0.92 -10.56 -6.08
CA PHE A 13 1.80 -9.41 -5.87
C PHE A 13 3.13 -9.48 -6.66
N GLU A 14 3.30 -10.46 -7.54
CA GLU A 14 4.57 -10.73 -8.24
C GLU A 14 4.98 -9.58 -9.17
N ARG A 15 3.99 -8.81 -9.64
CA ARG A 15 4.20 -7.65 -10.52
C ARG A 15 4.15 -6.31 -9.79
N VAL A 16 3.94 -6.32 -8.48
CA VAL A 16 3.83 -5.09 -7.69
C VAL A 16 5.23 -4.60 -7.31
N THR A 17 5.65 -3.53 -7.97
CA THR A 17 7.00 -2.93 -7.82
C THR A 17 6.97 -1.53 -7.24
N ASP A 18 5.80 -0.98 -6.96
CA ASP A 18 5.55 0.42 -6.62
C ASP A 18 4.89 0.59 -5.24
N GLN A 19 4.79 -0.48 -4.47
CA GLN A 19 4.49 -0.49 -3.03
C GLN A 19 5.26 -1.64 -2.37
N PHE A 20 5.52 -1.50 -1.06
CA PHE A 20 6.34 -2.45 -0.33
C PHE A 20 5.97 -2.49 1.15
N MET A 21 6.42 -3.55 1.84
CA MET A 21 6.32 -3.67 3.29
C MET A 21 7.58 -3.10 3.97
N LEU A 22 7.38 -2.27 5.00
CA LEU A 22 8.41 -1.82 5.92
C LEU A 22 8.24 -2.59 7.24
N GLY A 23 9.14 -3.54 7.47
CA GLY A 23 8.87 -4.57 8.49
C GLY A 23 7.69 -5.44 8.08
N SER A 24 7.00 -6.05 9.04
CA SER A 24 5.85 -6.92 8.80
C SER A 24 4.51 -6.21 8.89
N ASP A 25 4.52 -4.95 9.36
CA ASP A 25 3.31 -4.28 9.82
C ASP A 25 2.95 -3.03 9.03
N ILE A 26 3.84 -2.48 8.21
CA ILE A 26 3.59 -1.22 7.49
C ILE A 26 3.66 -1.45 5.99
N LEU A 27 2.58 -1.15 5.28
CA LEU A 27 2.51 -1.07 3.82
C LEU A 27 2.76 0.38 3.40
N VAL A 28 3.73 0.61 2.52
CA VAL A 28 4.08 1.94 1.99
C VAL A 28 3.83 1.97 0.49
N ALA A 29 3.14 3.00 0.00
CA ALA A 29 2.80 3.14 -1.42
C ALA A 29 3.17 4.54 -1.95
N PRO A 30 4.45 4.77 -2.33
CA PRO A 30 4.90 6.05 -2.85
C PRO A 30 4.28 6.40 -4.21
N VAL A 31 4.18 7.70 -4.51
CA VAL A 31 3.82 8.20 -5.84
C VAL A 31 5.07 8.28 -6.70
N LEU A 32 5.15 7.43 -7.73
CA LEU A 32 6.32 7.36 -8.63
C LEU A 32 6.10 8.10 -9.96
N LYS A 33 4.84 8.40 -10.30
CA LYS A 33 4.47 9.07 -11.55
C LYS A 33 4.47 10.59 -11.36
N LYS A 34 5.28 11.30 -12.15
CA LYS A 34 5.32 12.77 -12.13
C LYS A 34 3.93 13.36 -12.35
N GLY A 35 3.53 14.28 -11.46
CA GLY A 35 2.27 15.00 -11.54
C GLY A 35 1.04 14.21 -11.09
N ALA A 36 1.17 12.94 -10.68
CA ALA A 36 0.07 12.22 -10.07
C ALA A 36 -0.22 12.76 -8.65
N ALA A 37 -1.51 12.87 -8.33
CA ALA A 37 -2.00 13.27 -7.00
C ALA A 37 -2.85 12.16 -6.35
N THR A 38 -2.95 11.00 -6.99
CA THR A 38 -3.60 9.80 -6.47
C THR A 38 -2.71 8.59 -6.67
N ARG A 39 -2.96 7.55 -5.88
CA ARG A 39 -2.21 6.29 -5.90
C ARG A 39 -3.17 5.11 -5.83
N ARG A 40 -3.06 4.17 -6.76
CA ARG A 40 -3.73 2.87 -6.67
C ARG A 40 -2.90 1.94 -5.79
N ILE A 41 -3.48 1.42 -4.72
CA ILE A 41 -2.81 0.56 -3.74
C ILE A 41 -3.53 -0.78 -3.68
N ALA A 42 -2.77 -1.87 -3.77
CA ALA A 42 -3.25 -3.22 -3.58
C ALA A 42 -3.06 -3.64 -2.11
N PHE A 43 -4.16 -3.83 -1.40
CA PHE A 43 -4.20 -4.25 -0.01
C PHE A 43 -4.29 -5.77 0.07
N PRO A 44 -3.35 -6.45 0.74
CA PRO A 44 -3.44 -7.87 1.01
C PRO A 44 -4.49 -8.16 2.10
N PRO A 45 -4.88 -9.44 2.31
CA PRO A 45 -5.84 -9.82 3.34
C PRO A 45 -5.49 -9.26 4.72
N GLY A 46 -6.48 -8.67 5.40
CA GLY A 46 -6.34 -8.09 6.73
C GLY A 46 -6.94 -6.70 6.83
N THR A 47 -6.81 -6.09 8.02
CA THR A 47 -7.26 -4.72 8.26
C THR A 47 -6.08 -3.76 8.29
N TRP A 48 -6.21 -2.65 7.59
CA TRP A 48 -5.15 -1.68 7.37
C TRP A 48 -5.61 -0.29 7.84
N LEU A 49 -4.88 0.33 8.76
CA LEU A 49 -5.13 1.69 9.25
C LEU A 49 -4.18 2.66 8.56
N GLY A 50 -4.72 3.57 7.77
CA GLY A 50 -3.96 4.57 7.03
C GLY A 50 -3.42 5.70 7.90
N ASP A 51 -2.43 6.40 7.36
CA ASP A 51 -1.90 7.66 7.91
C ASP A 51 -2.99 8.75 8.05
N ASP A 52 -4.03 8.67 7.23
CA ASP A 52 -5.23 9.51 7.25
C ASP A 52 -6.31 9.03 8.23
N GLY A 53 -6.05 7.96 8.98
CA GLY A 53 -7.00 7.35 9.90
C GLY A 53 -8.08 6.48 9.26
N ARG A 54 -8.08 6.32 7.92
CA ARG A 54 -9.04 5.44 7.25
C ARG A 54 -8.70 3.97 7.47
N ARG A 55 -9.71 3.16 7.71
CA ARG A 55 -9.59 1.70 7.79
C ARG A 55 -9.94 1.08 6.46
N VAL A 56 -9.11 0.15 6.01
CA VAL A 56 -9.31 -0.60 4.76
C VAL A 56 -9.30 -2.09 5.07
N GLU A 57 -10.31 -2.81 4.57
CA GLU A 57 -10.38 -4.26 4.62
C GLU A 57 -9.87 -4.84 3.30
N GLY A 58 -8.76 -5.58 3.36
CA GLY A 58 -8.24 -6.34 2.23
C GLY A 58 -8.75 -7.79 2.23
N PRO A 59 -8.67 -8.50 1.10
CA PRO A 59 -7.96 -8.11 -0.11
C PRO A 59 -8.78 -7.19 -1.02
N CYS A 60 -8.20 -6.07 -1.43
CA CYS A 60 -8.82 -5.14 -2.38
C CYS A 60 -7.79 -4.23 -3.04
N GLU A 61 -8.21 -3.48 -4.07
CA GLU A 61 -7.43 -2.35 -4.60
C GLU A 61 -8.23 -1.06 -4.41
N LEU A 62 -7.57 -0.01 -3.93
CA LEU A 62 -8.19 1.30 -3.75
C LEU A 62 -7.34 2.40 -4.36
N GLU A 63 -7.99 3.36 -5.00
CA GLU A 63 -7.37 4.62 -5.35
C GLU A 63 -7.47 5.58 -4.15
N VAL A 64 -6.32 6.12 -3.73
CA VAL A 64 -6.21 6.98 -2.56
C VAL A 64 -5.58 8.31 -2.94
N ASP A 65 -6.00 9.39 -2.27
CA ASP A 65 -5.40 10.71 -2.43
C ASP A 65 -3.95 10.69 -1.96
N ALA A 66 -3.04 11.13 -2.82
CA ALA A 66 -1.61 11.19 -2.54
C ALA A 66 -1.05 12.52 -3.10
N PRO A 67 -1.48 13.68 -2.57
CA PRO A 67 -0.89 14.96 -2.94
C PRO A 67 0.60 14.96 -2.56
N LEU A 68 1.38 15.88 -3.14
CA LEU A 68 2.84 15.95 -2.94
C LEU A 68 3.28 16.01 -1.46
N SER A 69 2.42 16.55 -0.59
CA SER A 69 2.66 16.65 0.86
C SER A 69 2.38 15.36 1.64
N ARG A 70 1.90 14.30 0.99
CA ARG A 70 1.47 13.06 1.63
C ARG A 70 2.16 11.86 0.98
N LEU A 71 2.75 11.01 1.82
CA LEU A 71 3.19 9.67 1.44
C LEU A 71 2.17 8.67 2.01
N PRO A 72 1.35 7.99 1.18
CA PRO A 72 0.42 6.98 1.68
C PRO A 72 1.16 5.82 2.35
N TRP A 73 0.78 5.54 3.60
CA TRP A 73 1.20 4.33 4.30
C TRP A 73 0.09 3.83 5.21
N TYR A 74 0.09 2.52 5.44
CA TYR A 74 -0.95 1.83 6.20
C TYR A 74 -0.31 0.86 7.16
N ARG A 75 -0.80 0.83 8.40
CA ARG A 75 -0.38 -0.14 9.41
C ARG A 75 -1.39 -1.27 9.51
N LYS A 76 -0.90 -2.50 9.48
CA LYS A 76 -1.65 -3.72 9.73
C LYS A 76 -2.19 -3.71 11.16
N GLN A 77 -3.45 -4.11 11.32
CA GLN A 77 -4.08 -4.38 12.62
C GLN A 77 -4.16 -5.87 12.90
#